data_AF-X1NIS2-F1
#
_entry.id   AF-X1NIS2-F1
#
_cell.length_a   1.000
_cell.length_b   1.000
_cell.length_c   1.000
_cell.angle_alpha   90.00
_cell.angle_beta   90.00
_cell.angle_gamma   90.00
#
_symmetry.space_group_name_H-M   'P 1'
#
loop_
_entity.id
_entity.type
_entity.pdbx_description
1 polymer ?
#
loop_
_entity_poly.entity_id
_entity_poly.type
_entity_poly.pdbx_seq_one_letter_code
_entity_poly.pdbx_strand_id
1 'polypeptide(L)'
;TELENLKDKIHNSKDPWNYSYFSYVSDVDILVNTDINTWDENQRVDPIRKISLKFAIQGGQNYLEKIKEILLDMGNIENDYSMDLSRSYAVQAYAIAYDIIYKNISAPERVIIEDLLENHAQPLSNIDLYPENNHCVVNAGGLGLAGLILKNKTFIDIATEAILTYLYEKNRPDGASYEGQSYLAFAYLNSIEFLHALNRLNAYNFFNNSRFLNSLDFMAHCLSPLATTPLFEDATTSGYSNEILLISAAQISNQQR
;
A
#
# COMPACT_ATOMS: atom_id res chain seq x y z
N THR A 1 -1.19 20.04 -11.91
CA THR A 1 -0.95 19.34 -10.62
C THR A 1 -0.53 17.91 -10.93
N GLU A 2 -0.03 17.13 -9.97
CA GLU A 2 0.43 15.75 -10.22
C GLU A 2 -0.68 14.86 -10.81
N LEU A 3 -1.93 15.03 -10.35
CA LEU A 3 -3.09 14.33 -10.90
C LEU A 3 -3.37 14.68 -12.37
N GLU A 4 -3.27 15.95 -12.76
CA GLU A 4 -3.46 16.35 -14.17
C GLU A 4 -2.34 15.79 -15.06
N ASN A 5 -1.09 15.79 -14.58
CA ASN A 5 0.01 15.16 -15.30
C ASN A 5 -0.21 13.64 -15.48
N LEU A 6 -0.81 12.97 -14.48
CA LEU A 6 -1.17 11.55 -14.59
C LEU A 6 -2.29 11.34 -15.61
N LYS A 7 -3.33 12.18 -15.61
CA LYS A 7 -4.40 12.15 -16.62
C LYS A 7 -3.84 12.34 -18.02
N ASP A 8 -2.91 13.27 -18.23
CA ASP A 8 -2.28 13.50 -19.53
C ASP A 8 -1.50 12.27 -20.01
N LYS A 9 -0.73 11.63 -19.11
CA LYS A 9 -0.02 10.37 -19.42
C LYS A 9 -0.97 9.24 -19.80
N ILE A 10 -2.08 9.10 -19.09
CA ILE A 10 -3.08 8.06 -19.35
C ILE A 10 -3.80 8.31 -20.69
N HIS A 11 -4.14 9.56 -21.01
CA HIS A 11 -4.86 9.87 -22.25
C HIS A 11 -3.98 9.85 -23.51
N ASN A 12 -2.65 9.82 -23.35
CA ASN A 12 -1.75 9.58 -24.47
C ASN A 12 -1.74 8.10 -24.89
N SER A 13 -2.48 7.77 -25.94
CA SER A 13 -2.60 6.39 -26.47
C SER A 13 -1.29 5.77 -26.98
N LYS A 14 -0.23 6.57 -27.14
CA LYS A 14 1.11 6.07 -27.52
C LYS A 14 1.94 5.62 -26.33
N ASP A 15 1.56 6.02 -25.13
CA ASP A 15 2.30 5.70 -23.91
C ASP A 15 1.74 4.43 -23.26
N PRO A 16 2.60 3.63 -22.61
CA PRO A 16 2.18 2.38 -21.97
C PRO A 16 1.13 2.58 -20.87
N TRP A 17 1.11 3.77 -20.25
CA TRP A 17 0.17 4.14 -19.18
C TRP A 17 -1.29 4.06 -19.62
N ASN A 18 -1.59 4.36 -20.88
CA ASN A 18 -2.94 4.26 -21.42
C ASN A 18 -3.48 2.84 -21.32
N TYR A 19 -2.77 1.89 -21.92
CA TYR A 19 -3.17 0.48 -21.93
C TYR A 19 -3.21 -0.10 -20.50
N SER A 20 -2.18 0.17 -19.69
CA SER A 20 -2.13 -0.30 -18.30
C SER A 20 -3.32 0.18 -17.49
N TYR A 21 -3.69 1.47 -17.59
CA TYR A 21 -4.85 2.01 -16.89
C TYR A 21 -6.15 1.36 -17.35
N PHE A 22 -6.43 1.36 -18.67
CA PHE A 22 -7.70 0.85 -19.18
C PHE A 22 -7.87 -0.66 -18.98
N SER A 23 -6.76 -1.42 -18.97
CA SER A 23 -6.78 -2.83 -18.57
C SER A 23 -7.12 -2.98 -17.10
N TYR A 24 -6.51 -2.19 -16.22
CA TYR A 24 -6.70 -2.27 -14.77
C TYR A 24 -8.12 -1.92 -14.33
N VAL A 25 -8.78 -0.93 -14.96
CA VAL A 25 -10.14 -0.49 -14.60
C VAL A 25 -11.24 -1.08 -15.49
N SER A 26 -10.94 -2.12 -16.27
CA SER A 26 -11.82 -2.66 -17.32
C SER A 26 -13.14 -3.23 -16.80
N ASP A 27 -13.18 -3.70 -15.56
CA ASP A 27 -14.33 -4.32 -14.89
C ASP A 27 -15.07 -3.37 -13.91
N VAL A 28 -14.59 -2.13 -13.73
CA VAL A 28 -15.11 -1.21 -12.71
C VAL A 28 -16.60 -0.91 -12.86
N ASP A 29 -17.12 -0.87 -14.08
CA ASP A 29 -18.56 -0.61 -14.31
C ASP A 29 -19.45 -1.79 -13.90
N ILE A 30 -18.89 -3.00 -13.81
CA ILE A 30 -19.56 -4.17 -13.22
C ILE A 30 -19.47 -4.07 -11.70
N LEU A 31 -18.27 -3.77 -11.18
CA LEU A 31 -18.01 -3.67 -9.74
C LEU A 31 -18.89 -2.60 -9.08
N VAL A 32 -19.08 -1.45 -9.73
CA VAL A 32 -19.91 -0.35 -9.18
C VAL A 32 -21.39 -0.71 -9.02
N ASN A 33 -21.86 -1.73 -9.75
CA ASN A 33 -23.24 -2.21 -9.71
C ASN A 33 -23.40 -3.50 -8.88
N THR A 34 -22.31 -4.02 -8.31
CA THR A 34 -22.33 -5.24 -7.50
C THR A 34 -22.69 -4.90 -6.05
N ASP A 35 -23.52 -5.73 -5.43
CA ASP A 35 -23.87 -5.63 -4.01
C ASP A 35 -22.64 -5.94 -3.15
N ILE A 36 -22.23 -5.00 -2.28
CA ILE A 36 -21.03 -5.16 -1.45
C ILE A 36 -21.14 -6.32 -0.45
N ASN A 37 -22.36 -6.77 -0.14
CA ASN A 37 -22.61 -7.92 0.74
C ASN A 37 -22.27 -9.25 0.07
N THR A 38 -22.03 -9.26 -1.23
CA THR A 38 -21.52 -10.44 -1.95
C THR A 38 -20.01 -10.58 -1.86
N TRP A 39 -19.32 -9.56 -1.33
CA TRP A 39 -17.87 -9.55 -1.14
C TRP A 39 -17.52 -9.78 0.32
N ASP A 40 -16.65 -10.76 0.57
CA ASP A 40 -15.98 -10.91 1.86
C ASP A 40 -14.98 -9.77 2.12
N GLU A 41 -14.38 -9.75 3.31
CA GLU A 41 -13.48 -8.71 3.77
C GLU A 41 -12.22 -8.54 2.89
N ASN A 42 -11.76 -9.63 2.26
CA ASN A 42 -10.59 -9.62 1.37
C ASN A 42 -10.98 -9.15 -0.04
N GLN A 43 -12.13 -9.60 -0.54
CA GLN A 43 -12.62 -9.31 -1.87
C GLN A 43 -12.92 -7.83 -2.09
N ARG A 44 -13.10 -7.04 -1.03
CA ARG A 44 -13.37 -5.58 -1.11
C ARG A 44 -12.15 -4.75 -1.47
N VAL A 45 -10.92 -5.28 -1.31
CA VAL A 45 -9.67 -4.53 -1.48
C VAL A 45 -9.42 -4.14 -2.95
N ASP A 46 -9.51 -5.10 -3.87
CA ASP A 46 -9.28 -4.82 -5.30
C ASP A 46 -10.35 -3.89 -5.91
N PRO A 47 -11.66 -4.12 -5.68
CA PRO A 47 -12.71 -3.23 -6.15
C PRO A 47 -12.53 -1.79 -5.70
N ILE A 48 -12.29 -1.53 -4.40
CA ILE A 48 -12.18 -0.14 -3.94
C ILE A 48 -10.96 0.56 -4.53
N ARG A 49 -9.82 -0.13 -4.70
CA ARG A 49 -8.63 0.43 -5.35
C ARG A 49 -8.93 0.83 -6.81
N LYS A 50 -9.56 -0.07 -7.58
CA LYS A 50 -9.92 0.20 -8.99
C LYS A 50 -10.95 1.31 -9.15
N ILE A 51 -12.02 1.27 -8.36
CA ILE A 51 -13.09 2.28 -8.40
C ILE A 51 -12.53 3.66 -8.01
N SER A 52 -11.69 3.72 -6.98
CA SER A 52 -11.06 4.97 -6.54
C SER A 52 -10.13 5.55 -7.60
N LEU A 53 -9.32 4.72 -8.26
CA LEU A 53 -8.48 5.18 -9.36
C LEU A 53 -9.32 5.70 -10.54
N LYS A 54 -10.37 4.97 -10.94
CA LYS A 54 -11.27 5.42 -12.02
C LYS A 54 -11.94 6.74 -11.66
N PHE A 55 -12.42 6.89 -10.42
CA PHE A 55 -12.98 8.15 -9.92
C PHE A 55 -11.96 9.30 -9.95
N ALA A 56 -10.72 9.09 -9.51
CA ALA A 56 -9.69 10.13 -9.54
C ALA A 56 -9.37 10.64 -10.95
N ILE A 57 -9.38 9.74 -11.95
CA ILE A 57 -9.07 10.08 -13.35
C ILE A 57 -10.28 10.64 -14.09
N GLN A 58 -11.46 10.05 -13.93
CA GLN A 58 -12.63 10.31 -14.78
C GLN A 58 -13.77 11.02 -14.05
N GLY A 59 -13.78 11.00 -12.72
CA GLY A 59 -14.95 11.40 -11.93
C GLY A 59 -16.14 10.46 -12.15
N GLY A 60 -17.29 10.79 -11.56
CA GLY A 60 -18.53 10.04 -11.71
C GLY A 60 -19.23 9.81 -10.38
N GLN A 61 -20.51 10.17 -10.29
CA GLN A 61 -21.28 10.07 -9.04
C GLN A 61 -21.46 8.61 -8.60
N ASN A 62 -21.67 7.70 -9.54
CA ASN A 62 -21.79 6.26 -9.25
C ASN A 62 -20.53 5.69 -8.58
N TYR A 63 -19.34 6.06 -9.05
CA TYR A 63 -18.08 5.62 -8.45
C TYR A 63 -17.91 6.22 -7.06
N LEU A 64 -18.20 7.52 -6.88
CA LEU A 64 -18.16 8.17 -5.57
C LEU A 64 -19.09 7.48 -4.56
N GLU A 65 -20.34 7.22 -4.93
CA GLU A 65 -21.29 6.56 -4.03
C GLU A 65 -20.87 5.14 -3.70
N LYS A 66 -20.31 4.37 -4.64
CA LYS A 66 -19.80 3.02 -4.32
C LYS A 66 -18.59 3.05 -3.40
N ILE A 67 -17.67 4.01 -3.57
CA ILE A 67 -16.53 4.17 -2.65
C ILE A 67 -17.07 4.48 -1.24
N LYS A 68 -18.02 5.41 -1.12
CA LYS A 68 -18.65 5.74 0.16
C LYS A 68 -19.35 4.54 0.78
N GLU A 69 -20.10 3.77 -0.01
CA GLU A 69 -20.77 2.55 0.43
C GLU A 69 -19.77 1.56 1.05
N ILE A 70 -18.62 1.32 0.41
CA ILE A 70 -17.60 0.42 0.95
C ILE A 70 -16.97 1.00 2.22
N LEU A 71 -16.61 2.29 2.24
CA LEU A 71 -15.97 2.93 3.40
C LEU A 71 -16.91 3.00 4.62
N LEU A 72 -18.20 3.27 4.41
CA LEU A 72 -19.19 3.32 5.48
C LEU A 72 -19.56 1.94 6.03
N ASP A 73 -19.20 0.87 5.32
CA ASP A 73 -19.44 -0.52 5.71
C ASP A 73 -18.25 -1.17 6.44
N MET A 74 -17.15 -0.45 6.68
CA MET A 74 -15.95 -0.99 7.36
C MET A 74 -16.28 -1.70 8.69
N GLY A 75 -17.17 -1.10 9.50
CA GLY A 75 -17.55 -1.65 10.81
C GLY A 75 -18.29 -2.98 10.75
N ASN A 76 -18.90 -3.33 9.60
CA ASN A 76 -19.61 -4.61 9.45
C ASN A 76 -18.67 -5.79 9.21
N ILE A 77 -17.45 -5.53 8.74
CA ILE A 77 -16.45 -6.56 8.40
C ILE A 77 -15.21 -6.51 9.30
N GLU A 78 -15.17 -5.60 10.27
CA GLU A 78 -13.97 -5.33 11.08
C GLU A 78 -13.50 -6.55 11.88
N ASN A 79 -14.39 -7.51 12.17
CA ASN A 79 -14.10 -8.70 12.97
C ASN A 79 -13.93 -9.98 12.12
N ASP A 80 -14.04 -9.88 10.80
CA ASP A 80 -14.09 -11.05 9.90
C ASP A 80 -12.71 -11.45 9.34
N TYR A 81 -11.68 -10.60 9.53
CA TYR A 81 -10.33 -10.88 9.05
C TYR A 81 -9.72 -12.12 9.72
N SER A 82 -9.50 -13.16 8.92
CA SER A 82 -8.80 -14.38 9.33
C SER A 82 -7.29 -14.21 9.50
N MET A 83 -6.71 -13.14 8.93
CA MET A 83 -5.29 -12.84 8.96
C MET A 83 -5.04 -11.33 9.13
N ASP A 84 -3.97 -10.99 9.84
CA ASP A 84 -3.48 -9.62 10.03
C ASP A 84 -3.11 -8.93 8.72
N LEU A 85 -2.44 -9.64 7.82
CA LEU A 85 -2.05 -9.13 6.50
C LEU A 85 -3.26 -8.66 5.68
N SER A 86 -4.34 -9.44 5.68
CA SER A 86 -5.59 -9.11 5.00
C SER A 86 -6.19 -7.79 5.50
N ARG A 87 -6.18 -7.60 6.82
CA ARG A 87 -6.61 -6.33 7.44
C ARG A 87 -5.70 -5.19 7.00
N SER A 88 -4.38 -5.39 6.97
CA SER A 88 -3.45 -4.35 6.49
C SER A 88 -3.77 -3.91 5.06
N TYR A 89 -3.97 -4.85 4.14
CA TYR A 89 -4.30 -4.51 2.74
C TYR A 89 -5.59 -3.70 2.62
N ALA A 90 -6.60 -4.06 3.40
CA ALA A 90 -7.87 -3.34 3.46
C ALA A 90 -7.68 -1.93 4.01
N VAL A 91 -6.99 -1.78 5.15
CA VAL A 91 -6.71 -0.46 5.75
C VAL A 91 -5.96 0.45 4.78
N GLN A 92 -4.94 -0.07 4.06
CA GLN A 92 -4.22 0.69 3.03
C GLN A 92 -5.18 1.17 1.93
N ALA A 93 -6.00 0.26 1.40
CA ALA A 93 -6.95 0.57 0.35
C ALA A 93 -8.01 1.60 0.78
N TYR A 94 -8.52 1.49 2.00
CA TYR A 94 -9.52 2.40 2.56
C TYR A 94 -8.93 3.78 2.85
N ALA A 95 -7.71 3.85 3.41
CA ALA A 95 -7.00 5.11 3.63
C ALA A 95 -6.78 5.89 2.32
N ILE A 96 -6.31 5.19 1.27
CA ILE A 96 -6.10 5.80 -0.06
C ILE A 96 -7.42 6.22 -0.71
N ALA A 97 -8.45 5.38 -0.65
CA ALA A 97 -9.77 5.69 -1.19
C ALA A 97 -10.37 6.94 -0.51
N TYR A 98 -10.23 7.04 0.82
CA TYR A 98 -10.66 8.21 1.58
C TYR A 98 -9.93 9.49 1.15
N ASP A 99 -8.60 9.45 1.02
CA ASP A 99 -7.83 10.62 0.55
C ASP A 99 -8.29 11.09 -0.84
N ILE A 100 -8.53 10.15 -1.75
CA ILE A 100 -9.00 10.42 -3.11
C ILE A 100 -10.36 11.15 -3.10
N ILE A 101 -11.31 10.70 -2.27
CA ILE A 101 -12.66 11.28 -2.23
C ILE A 101 -12.81 12.43 -1.22
N TYR A 102 -11.78 12.74 -0.43
CA TYR A 102 -11.85 13.64 0.73
C TYR A 102 -12.59 14.95 0.42
N LYS A 103 -12.27 15.58 -0.73
CA LYS A 103 -12.86 16.86 -1.16
C LYS A 103 -14.30 16.75 -1.66
N ASN A 104 -14.78 15.55 -1.94
CA ASN A 104 -16.09 15.26 -2.53
C ASN A 104 -17.14 14.83 -1.50
N ILE A 105 -16.73 14.59 -0.25
CA ILE A 105 -17.61 14.25 0.87
C ILE A 105 -17.71 15.40 1.87
N SER A 106 -18.81 15.43 2.60
CA SER A 106 -19.11 16.45 3.61
C SER A 106 -18.28 16.26 4.88
N ALA A 107 -18.16 17.31 5.69
CA ALA A 107 -17.45 17.23 6.97
C ALA A 107 -18.03 16.17 7.94
N PRO A 108 -19.36 16.00 8.07
CA PRO A 108 -19.92 14.90 8.86
C PRO A 108 -19.56 13.50 8.34
N GLU A 109 -19.59 13.30 7.02
CA GLU A 109 -19.19 12.01 6.42
C GLU A 109 -17.71 11.71 6.68
N ARG A 110 -16.85 12.73 6.65
CA ARG A 110 -15.42 12.58 6.97
C ARG A 110 -15.20 12.07 8.38
N VAL A 111 -15.87 12.66 9.37
CA VAL A 111 -15.75 12.22 10.78
C VAL A 111 -16.14 10.76 10.92
N ILE A 112 -17.26 10.34 10.31
CA ILE A 112 -17.71 8.93 10.38
C ILE A 112 -16.68 7.99 9.75
N ILE A 113 -16.16 8.33 8.56
CA ILE A 113 -15.19 7.47 7.87
C ILE A 113 -13.85 7.44 8.61
N GLU A 114 -13.42 8.57 9.20
CA GLU A 114 -12.21 8.65 10.01
C GLU A 114 -12.32 7.77 11.27
N ASP A 115 -13.45 7.83 11.99
CA ASP A 115 -13.71 6.98 13.16
C ASP A 115 -13.71 5.49 12.78
N LEU A 116 -14.36 5.14 11.66
CA LEU A 116 -14.36 3.77 11.16
C LEU A 116 -12.95 3.31 10.76
N LEU A 117 -12.18 4.14 10.07
CA LEU A 117 -10.82 3.82 9.64
C LEU A 117 -9.88 3.64 10.85
N GLU A 118 -10.02 4.47 11.88
CA GLU A 118 -9.24 4.34 13.12
C GLU A 118 -9.53 3.01 13.81
N ASN A 119 -10.81 2.66 14.00
CA ASN A 119 -11.21 1.38 14.59
C ASN A 119 -10.71 0.19 13.76
N HIS A 120 -10.78 0.29 12.44
CA HIS A 120 -10.32 -0.77 11.53
C HIS A 120 -8.81 -0.99 11.58
N ALA A 121 -8.05 0.10 11.74
CA ALA A 121 -6.59 0.09 11.82
C ALA A 121 -6.06 -0.28 13.20
N GLN A 122 -6.79 0.01 14.28
CA GLN A 122 -6.33 -0.17 15.65
C GLN A 122 -5.77 -1.57 15.95
N PRO A 123 -6.34 -2.69 15.49
CA PRO A 123 -5.77 -4.02 15.74
C PRO A 123 -4.38 -4.23 15.14
N LEU A 124 -4.03 -3.49 14.08
CA LEU A 124 -2.69 -3.53 13.48
C LEU A 124 -1.63 -2.89 14.37
N SER A 125 -2.00 -2.11 15.40
CA SER A 125 -1.03 -1.54 16.36
C SER A 125 -0.36 -2.59 17.24
N ASN A 126 -0.89 -3.82 17.29
CA ASN A 126 -0.30 -4.93 18.03
C ASN A 126 0.86 -5.59 17.26
N ILE A 127 1.73 -4.76 16.65
CA ILE A 127 2.83 -5.23 15.81
C ILE A 127 3.83 -6.11 16.58
N ASP A 128 3.94 -5.91 17.89
CA ASP A 128 4.77 -6.69 18.81
C ASP A 128 4.41 -8.19 18.86
N LEU A 129 3.33 -8.62 18.22
CA LEU A 129 3.01 -10.03 18.02
C LEU A 129 3.86 -10.69 16.91
N TYR A 130 4.50 -9.90 16.03
CA TYR A 130 5.24 -10.36 14.87
C TYR A 130 6.63 -9.70 14.69
N PRO A 131 7.38 -9.35 15.75
CA PRO A 131 8.62 -8.55 15.61
C PRO A 131 9.72 -9.30 14.86
N GLU A 132 9.54 -10.60 14.65
CA GLU A 132 10.50 -11.53 14.08
C GLU A 132 10.18 -11.95 12.65
N ASN A 133 9.30 -11.26 11.90
CA ASN A 133 9.05 -11.58 10.48
C ASN A 133 8.46 -10.42 9.67
N ASN A 134 8.35 -10.64 8.36
CA ASN A 134 7.80 -9.72 7.38
C ASN A 134 6.38 -9.18 7.70
N HIS A 135 5.57 -9.88 8.51
CA HIS A 135 4.21 -9.42 8.84
C HIS A 135 4.22 -8.08 9.57
N CYS A 136 5.22 -7.82 10.44
CA CYS A 136 5.31 -6.53 11.11
C CYS A 136 5.43 -5.37 10.12
N VAL A 137 6.20 -5.55 9.05
CA VAL A 137 6.41 -4.53 8.00
C VAL A 137 5.13 -4.36 7.18
N VAL A 138 4.46 -5.46 6.83
CA VAL A 138 3.19 -5.39 6.09
C VAL A 138 2.11 -4.68 6.91
N ASN A 139 1.96 -5.03 8.19
CA ASN A 139 0.99 -4.39 9.09
C ASN A 139 1.33 -2.92 9.33
N ALA A 140 2.62 -2.58 9.43
CA ALA A 140 3.09 -1.21 9.51
C ALA A 140 2.68 -0.38 8.27
N GLY A 141 2.64 -0.98 7.07
CA GLY A 141 2.15 -0.32 5.87
C GLY A 141 0.72 0.22 6.01
N GLY A 142 -0.21 -0.64 6.48
CA GLY A 142 -1.60 -0.26 6.75
C GLY A 142 -1.75 0.73 7.89
N LEU A 143 -1.17 0.41 9.05
CA LEU A 143 -1.24 1.25 10.25
C LEU A 143 -0.66 2.65 9.98
N GLY A 144 0.49 2.71 9.31
CA GLY A 144 1.18 3.95 9.00
C GLY A 144 0.39 4.85 8.06
N LEU A 145 -0.18 4.29 6.98
CA LEU A 145 -1.06 5.05 6.07
C LEU A 145 -2.30 5.60 6.78
N ALA A 146 -2.99 4.77 7.56
CA ALA A 146 -4.12 5.23 8.36
C ALA A 146 -3.69 6.33 9.34
N GLY A 147 -2.54 6.16 10.00
CA GLY A 147 -1.96 7.17 10.89
C GLY A 147 -1.71 8.51 10.20
N LEU A 148 -1.21 8.52 8.96
CA LEU A 148 -1.02 9.75 8.18
C LEU A 148 -2.33 10.46 7.85
N ILE A 149 -3.34 9.70 7.43
CA ILE A 149 -4.69 10.23 7.13
C ILE A 149 -5.34 10.83 8.37
N LEU A 150 -5.34 10.07 9.46
CA LEU A 150 -5.98 10.43 10.73
C LEU A 150 -5.15 11.44 11.53
N LYS A 151 -3.92 11.73 11.10
CA LYS A 151 -2.90 12.49 11.86
C LYS A 151 -2.64 11.88 13.25
N ASN A 152 -2.78 10.56 13.36
CA ASN A 152 -2.51 9.82 14.58
C ASN A 152 -1.00 9.52 14.67
N LYS A 153 -0.29 10.33 15.44
CA LYS A 153 1.17 10.21 15.61
C LYS A 153 1.59 8.85 16.16
N THR A 154 0.81 8.30 17.09
CA THR A 154 1.12 7.00 17.69
C THR A 154 1.16 5.90 16.64
N PHE A 155 0.19 5.86 15.73
CA PHE A 155 0.17 4.88 14.63
C PHE A 155 1.38 5.06 13.68
N ILE A 156 1.73 6.31 13.36
CA ILE A 156 2.88 6.62 12.52
C ILE A 156 4.18 6.16 13.18
N ASP A 157 4.35 6.44 14.48
CA ASP A 157 5.54 6.08 15.23
C ASP A 157 5.70 4.55 15.31
N ILE A 158 4.65 3.83 15.72
CA ILE A 158 4.64 2.36 15.79
C ILE A 158 5.00 1.75 14.44
N ALA A 159 4.36 2.21 13.36
CA ALA A 159 4.62 1.71 12.02
C ALA A 159 6.06 2.00 11.57
N THR A 160 6.56 3.21 11.82
CA THR A 160 7.93 3.60 11.42
C THR A 160 8.97 2.80 12.20
N GLU A 161 8.77 2.63 13.51
CA GLU A 161 9.66 1.87 14.39
C GLU A 161 9.68 0.39 14.00
N ALA A 162 8.54 -0.23 13.74
CA ALA A 162 8.47 -1.63 13.30
C ALA A 162 9.32 -1.90 12.04
N ILE A 163 9.21 -1.03 11.03
CA ILE A 163 9.98 -1.15 9.79
C ILE A 163 11.48 -0.96 10.06
N LEU A 164 11.85 0.01 10.92
CA LEU A 164 13.24 0.24 11.31
C LEU A 164 13.82 -0.93 12.10
N THR A 165 13.08 -1.50 13.05
CA THR A 165 13.49 -2.67 13.83
C THR A 165 13.75 -3.86 12.91
N TYR A 166 12.83 -4.13 11.97
CA TYR A 166 13.03 -5.18 10.98
C TYR A 166 14.27 -4.94 10.09
N LEU A 167 14.48 -3.69 9.66
CA LEU A 167 15.65 -3.27 8.87
C LEU A 167 16.99 -3.41 9.60
N TYR A 168 17.04 -3.05 10.88
CA TYR A 168 18.30 -2.93 11.62
C TYR A 168 18.65 -4.14 12.46
N GLU A 169 17.65 -4.87 12.94
CA GLU A 169 17.86 -5.98 13.87
C GLU A 169 17.72 -7.35 13.20
N LYS A 170 16.88 -7.45 12.16
CA LYS A 170 16.57 -8.75 11.52
C LYS A 170 17.32 -8.94 10.21
N ASN A 171 17.42 -7.89 9.40
CA ASN A 171 18.24 -7.94 8.18
C ASN A 171 19.73 -7.75 8.50
N ARG A 172 20.56 -8.48 7.76
CA ARG A 172 22.01 -8.36 7.89
C ARG A 172 22.49 -6.98 7.40
N PRO A 173 23.63 -6.50 7.92
CA PRO A 173 24.17 -5.21 7.52
C PRO A 173 24.39 -4.99 6.02
N ASP A 174 24.63 -6.07 5.29
CA ASP A 174 24.86 -6.14 3.84
C ASP A 174 23.56 -6.22 3.02
N GLY A 175 22.39 -6.23 3.66
CA GLY A 175 21.08 -6.28 3.00
C GLY A 175 20.48 -7.67 2.85
N ALA A 176 21.22 -8.72 3.23
CA ALA A 176 20.67 -10.08 3.20
C ALA A 176 19.57 -10.25 4.28
N SER A 177 18.42 -10.79 3.89
CA SER A 177 17.35 -11.18 4.82
C SER A 177 17.47 -12.66 5.21
N TYR A 178 17.21 -12.96 6.47
CA TYR A 178 17.11 -14.32 6.99
C TYR A 178 15.84 -15.05 6.52
N GLU A 179 14.80 -14.32 6.10
CA GLU A 179 13.58 -14.90 5.49
C GLU A 179 13.74 -15.12 3.98
N GLY A 180 14.91 -14.81 3.44
CA GLY A 180 15.16 -14.80 2.00
C GLY A 180 14.62 -13.55 1.29
N GLN A 181 15.04 -13.39 0.04
CA GLN A 181 14.76 -12.17 -0.73
C GLN A 181 13.31 -12.07 -1.20
N SER A 182 12.59 -13.20 -1.28
CA SER A 182 11.17 -13.21 -1.64
C SER A 182 10.31 -12.55 -0.55
N TYR A 183 10.51 -12.91 0.71
CA TYR A 183 9.79 -12.31 1.84
C TYR A 183 10.22 -10.87 2.13
N LEU A 184 11.50 -10.54 1.96
CA LEU A 184 11.95 -9.16 2.08
C LEU A 184 11.27 -8.25 1.03
N ALA A 185 11.17 -8.72 -0.22
CA ALA A 185 10.49 -7.98 -1.26
C ALA A 185 8.99 -7.85 -0.99
N PHE A 186 8.36 -8.92 -0.52
CA PHE A 186 6.96 -8.91 -0.09
C PHE A 186 6.71 -7.89 1.04
N ALA A 187 7.58 -7.84 2.06
CA ALA A 187 7.52 -6.88 3.16
C ALA A 187 7.57 -5.43 2.65
N TYR A 188 8.57 -5.12 1.82
CA TYR A 188 8.77 -3.76 1.32
C TYR A 188 7.69 -3.32 0.34
N LEU A 189 7.26 -4.20 -0.57
CA LEU A 189 6.21 -3.87 -1.51
C LEU A 189 4.90 -3.53 -0.80
N ASN A 190 4.51 -4.31 0.21
CA ASN A 190 3.27 -4.09 0.95
C ASN A 190 3.34 -2.96 2.00
N SER A 191 4.48 -2.28 2.11
CA SER A 191 4.65 -1.05 2.92
C SER A 191 5.03 0.17 2.07
N ILE A 192 5.20 0.00 0.76
CA ILE A 192 5.80 1.02 -0.10
C ILE A 192 4.96 2.30 -0.17
N GLU A 193 3.63 2.17 -0.17
CA GLU A 193 2.69 3.29 -0.22
C GLU A 193 2.90 4.20 1.02
N PHE A 194 3.08 3.62 2.20
CA PHE A 194 3.42 4.35 3.44
C PHE A 194 4.81 5.03 3.36
N LEU A 195 5.82 4.30 2.90
CA LEU A 195 7.20 4.81 2.73
C LEU A 195 7.23 6.03 1.80
N HIS A 196 6.50 5.97 0.68
CA HIS A 196 6.35 7.10 -0.23
C HIS A 196 5.65 8.28 0.44
N ALA A 197 4.55 8.04 1.14
CA ALA A 197 3.79 9.09 1.80
C ALA A 197 4.64 9.82 2.84
N LEU A 198 5.41 9.09 3.67
CA LEU A 198 6.35 9.68 4.63
C LEU A 198 7.41 10.56 3.95
N ASN A 199 8.01 10.07 2.86
CA ASN A 199 9.01 10.82 2.12
C ASN A 199 8.42 12.10 1.51
N ARG A 200 7.22 12.00 0.91
CA ARG A 200 6.52 13.14 0.31
C ARG A 200 6.11 14.20 1.33
N LEU A 201 5.76 13.79 2.54
CA LEU A 201 5.44 14.67 3.66
C LEU A 201 6.68 15.21 4.38
N ASN A 202 7.89 14.85 3.93
CA ASN A 202 9.17 15.16 4.58
C ASN A 202 9.23 14.73 6.06
N ALA A 203 8.52 13.65 6.42
CA ALA A 203 8.49 13.13 7.78
C ALA A 203 9.67 12.18 8.05
N TYR A 204 9.86 11.19 7.18
CA TYR A 204 11.01 10.30 7.20
C TYR A 204 11.25 9.74 5.81
N ASN A 205 12.51 9.48 5.46
CA ASN A 205 12.88 9.06 4.11
C ASN A 205 13.67 7.75 4.14
N PHE A 206 12.95 6.63 4.00
CA PHE A 206 13.54 5.29 3.90
C PHE A 206 14.40 5.12 2.65
N PHE A 207 14.13 5.85 1.57
CA PHE A 207 14.91 5.78 0.33
C PHE A 207 16.32 6.38 0.46
N ASN A 208 16.63 7.06 1.58
CA ASN A 208 17.97 7.50 1.95
C ASN A 208 18.58 6.68 3.11
N ASN A 209 17.85 5.69 3.63
CA ASN A 209 18.34 4.87 4.72
C ASN A 209 19.32 3.81 4.20
N SER A 210 20.54 3.76 4.76
CA SER A 210 21.59 2.87 4.27
C SER A 210 21.25 1.39 4.40
N ARG A 211 20.51 0.97 5.43
CA ARG A 211 20.06 -0.44 5.56
C ARG A 211 19.06 -0.79 4.47
N PHE A 212 18.09 0.09 4.22
CA PHE A 212 17.10 -0.11 3.17
C PHE A 212 17.77 -0.17 1.79
N LEU A 213 18.70 0.74 1.51
CA LEU A 213 19.46 0.75 0.26
C LEU A 213 20.32 -0.50 0.08
N ASN A 214 20.99 -0.97 1.13
CA ASN A 214 21.76 -2.22 1.08
C ASN A 214 20.85 -3.42 0.80
N SER A 215 19.66 -3.48 1.41
CA SER A 215 18.66 -4.52 1.13
C SER A 215 18.23 -4.53 -0.34
N LEU A 216 17.96 -3.36 -0.93
CA LEU A 216 17.63 -3.26 -2.35
C LEU A 216 18.80 -3.67 -3.24
N ASP A 217 20.02 -3.23 -2.92
CA ASP A 217 21.22 -3.60 -3.67
C ASP A 217 21.48 -5.10 -3.62
N PHE A 218 21.39 -5.70 -2.44
CA PHE A 218 21.53 -7.15 -2.26
C PHE A 218 20.46 -7.91 -3.05
N MET A 219 19.20 -7.46 -2.99
CA MET A 219 18.10 -8.03 -3.74
C MET A 219 18.37 -8.00 -5.25
N ALA A 220 18.85 -6.87 -5.78
CA ALA A 220 19.20 -6.72 -7.19
C ALA A 220 20.33 -7.68 -7.63
N HIS A 221 21.34 -7.89 -6.78
CA HIS A 221 22.44 -8.82 -7.04
C HIS A 221 22.04 -10.30 -6.97
N CYS A 222 20.93 -10.62 -6.29
CA CYS A 222 20.44 -11.98 -6.15
C CYS A 222 19.54 -12.43 -7.31
N LEU A 223 19.04 -11.49 -8.13
CA LEU A 223 18.14 -11.84 -9.22
C LEU A 223 18.85 -12.71 -10.28
N SER A 224 18.14 -13.74 -10.72
CA SER A 224 18.58 -14.56 -11.84
C SER A 224 18.58 -13.75 -13.15
N PRO A 225 19.20 -14.27 -14.24
CA PRO A 225 19.08 -13.64 -15.56
C PRO A 225 17.64 -13.48 -16.09
N LEU A 226 16.67 -14.19 -15.49
CA LEU A 226 15.24 -14.07 -15.79
C LEU A 226 14.53 -13.10 -14.84
N ALA A 227 15.28 -12.33 -14.06
CA ALA A 227 14.79 -11.39 -13.06
C ALA A 227 13.92 -12.06 -11.97
N THR A 228 14.25 -13.31 -11.60
CA THR A 228 13.57 -14.02 -10.51
C THR A 228 14.46 -14.09 -9.28
N THR A 229 13.85 -14.04 -8.10
CA THR A 229 14.54 -14.34 -6.84
C THR A 229 15.12 -15.76 -6.83
N PRO A 230 16.22 -15.99 -6.10
CA PRO A 230 16.71 -17.33 -5.86
C PRO A 230 15.78 -18.06 -4.87
N LEU A 231 15.59 -19.36 -5.07
CA LEU A 231 14.71 -20.20 -4.25
C LEU A 231 15.43 -20.74 -3.01
N PHE A 232 15.97 -19.84 -2.19
CA PHE A 232 16.49 -20.14 -0.86
C PHE A 232 15.47 -19.75 0.21
N GLU A 233 15.42 -20.52 1.30
CA GLU A 233 14.38 -20.43 2.34
C GLU A 233 12.97 -20.64 1.77
N ASP A 234 11.94 -20.18 2.48
CA ASP A 234 10.58 -20.13 1.95
C ASP A 234 10.52 -19.01 0.91
N ALA A 235 10.44 -19.37 -0.37
CA ALA A 235 10.55 -18.41 -1.46
C ALA A 235 9.59 -18.68 -2.61
N THR A 236 9.20 -17.61 -3.29
CA THR A 236 8.40 -17.63 -4.51
C THR A 236 9.10 -16.84 -5.62
N THR A 237 8.81 -17.18 -6.88
CA THR A 237 9.26 -16.42 -8.05
C THR A 237 8.33 -15.25 -8.39
N SER A 238 7.67 -14.68 -7.38
CA SER A 238 6.74 -13.55 -7.55
C SER A 238 7.45 -12.31 -8.09
N GLY A 239 6.69 -11.40 -8.70
CA GLY A 239 7.20 -10.16 -9.27
C GLY A 239 7.66 -9.13 -8.24
N TYR A 240 7.48 -9.38 -6.93
CA TYR A 240 7.62 -8.37 -5.88
C TYR A 240 9.01 -7.72 -5.84
N SER A 241 10.08 -8.50 -6.02
CA SER A 241 11.44 -7.96 -6.05
C SER A 241 11.64 -6.99 -7.23
N ASN A 242 11.09 -7.31 -8.39
CA ASN A 242 11.18 -6.42 -9.55
C ASN A 242 10.41 -5.12 -9.30
N GLU A 243 9.19 -5.23 -8.75
CA GLU A 243 8.35 -4.07 -8.48
C GLU A 243 8.98 -3.12 -7.45
N ILE A 244 9.43 -3.64 -6.30
CA ILE A 244 10.03 -2.79 -5.28
C ILE A 244 11.32 -2.11 -5.75
N LEU A 245 12.14 -2.80 -6.56
CA LEU A 245 13.37 -2.23 -7.12
C LEU A 245 13.04 -1.10 -8.11
N LEU A 246 12.09 -1.30 -9.02
CA LEU A 246 11.68 -0.30 -10.00
C LEU A 246 11.07 0.94 -9.32
N ILE A 247 10.19 0.72 -8.35
CA ILE A 247 9.54 1.79 -7.59
C ILE A 247 10.57 2.60 -6.78
N SER A 248 11.46 1.91 -6.08
CA SER A 248 12.49 2.55 -5.23
C SER A 248 13.53 3.31 -6.05
N ALA A 249 13.96 2.77 -7.19
CA ALA A 249 14.92 3.43 -8.08
C ALA A 249 14.44 4.82 -8.53
N ALA A 250 13.14 4.97 -8.79
CA ALA A 250 12.55 6.26 -9.16
C ALA A 250 12.64 7.30 -8.03
N GLN A 251 12.55 6.88 -6.76
CA GLN A 251 12.68 7.79 -5.61
C GLN A 251 14.12 8.21 -5.37
N ILE A 252 15.04 7.24 -5.41
CA ILE A 252 16.48 7.46 -5.18
C ILE A 252 17.05 8.38 -6.26
N SER A 253 16.69 8.15 -7.53
CA SER A 253 17.17 8.96 -8.66
C SER A 253 16.71 10.41 -8.62
N ASN A 254 15.52 10.68 -8.07
CA ASN A 254 14.98 12.03 -7.95
C ASN A 254 15.65 12.83 -6.83
N GLN A 255 16.33 12.19 -5.88
CA GLN A 255 17.09 12.86 -4.81
C GLN A 255 18.47 13.34 -5.27
N GLN A 256 18.97 12.81 -6.39
CA GLN A 256 20.27 13.18 -6.97
C GLN A 256 20.19 14.35 -7.96
N ARG A 257 18.99 14.94 -8.14
CA ARG A 257 18.73 16.10 -9.01
C ARG A 257 18.40 17.31 -8.16
#